data_AF-A0A843IAL7-F1
#
_entry.id   AF-A0A843IAL7-F1
#
_cell.length_a   1.000
_cell.length_b   1.000
_cell.length_c   1.000
_cell.angle_alpha   90.00
_cell.angle_beta   90.00
_cell.angle_gamma   90.00
#
_symmetry.space_group_name_H-M   'P 1'
#
loop_
_entity.id
_entity.type
_entity.pdbx_description
1 polymer ?
#
loop_
_entity_poly.entity_id
_entity_poly.type
_entity_poly.pdbx_seq_one_letter_code
_entity_poly.pdbx_strand_id
1 'polypeptide(L)'
;MTKQTLNVLNNNIDFIQLKLYDFSDEKIDHEKIISERLYKNPKIENTNQKLFLDENNTFKYDNPICPVCGSHKIIKKGTITKNKQNINGNITEFREQQYQCKKCNKKFGISNNPLIKNNKQYLQEIIDKIPEIMKIGYQSLRKISKYFQIFLGIRISHQTIRNWSNQNHEETITNEEFEYSGYYLYDEQFLRLNGVRHYRLTLYDAILNVPVSERIVRRRIPKNTKKFILDSTANKPFICLTTDLFPMYRNVTDEIGVKHQLCKFHLFQTINHKLKVHCRRNKINGKARDYIYENAQELKNCFRQNSKQEAINQFKQYLQNYRAIPVVLKDFIRKHIIMHFHRYVEHLDDENIEKTSNKVENYYRQTNPEKIKKLYKTKNGILTFLDFQMQNWTQNHIKIK
;
A
#
# COMPACT_ATOMS: atom_id res chain seq x y z
N MET A 1 28.92 -67.80 30.25
CA MET A 1 27.94 -66.96 30.99
C MET A 1 27.92 -65.60 30.28
N THR A 2 26.81 -64.99 29.88
CA THR A 2 25.38 -65.27 30.15
C THR A 2 24.52 -64.86 28.93
N LYS A 3 23.25 -65.30 28.88
CA LYS A 3 22.32 -65.14 27.74
C LYS A 3 21.66 -63.74 27.64
N GLN A 4 20.96 -63.56 26.49
CA GLN A 4 19.64 -62.90 26.31
C GLN A 4 19.58 -61.35 26.26
N THR A 5 18.76 -60.68 25.42
CA THR A 5 17.81 -61.14 24.36
C THR A 5 17.66 -60.09 23.23
N LEU A 6 17.14 -60.49 22.06
CA LEU A 6 16.43 -59.57 21.14
C LEU A 6 15.11 -59.08 21.77
N ASN A 7 14.70 -57.84 21.50
CA ASN A 7 13.27 -57.53 21.42
C ASN A 7 13.00 -56.41 20.41
N VAL A 8 11.76 -56.34 19.92
CA VAL A 8 11.44 -55.83 18.58
C VAL A 8 10.32 -54.77 18.62
N LEU A 9 10.35 -53.88 17.62
CA LEU A 9 9.28 -52.98 17.14
C LEU A 9 8.97 -51.66 17.89
N ASN A 10 8.78 -50.67 17.01
CA ASN A 10 7.83 -49.56 17.04
C ASN A 10 8.18 -48.20 17.66
N ASN A 11 8.12 -47.21 16.75
CA ASN A 11 7.63 -45.85 16.95
C ASN A 11 8.45 -44.94 17.87
N ASN A 12 9.43 -44.27 17.26
CA ASN A 12 9.35 -42.82 17.12
C ASN A 12 9.98 -42.40 15.78
N ILE A 13 9.16 -41.89 14.87
CA ILE A 13 9.67 -40.97 13.83
C ILE A 13 9.81 -39.63 14.55
N ASP A 14 10.90 -39.48 15.29
CA ASP A 14 11.31 -38.17 15.77
C ASP A 14 11.66 -37.34 14.53
N PHE A 15 10.86 -36.31 14.28
CA PHE A 15 11.16 -35.33 13.24
C PHE A 15 12.53 -34.73 13.54
N ILE A 16 13.54 -35.12 12.76
CA ILE A 16 14.80 -34.39 12.67
C ILE A 16 14.45 -33.04 12.06
N GLN A 17 14.14 -32.07 12.91
CA GLN A 17 13.92 -30.69 12.50
C GLN A 17 15.28 -30.07 12.20
N LEU A 18 15.78 -30.36 10.99
CA LEU A 18 16.91 -29.65 10.41
C LEU A 18 16.61 -28.15 10.45
N LYS A 19 17.51 -27.39 11.05
CA LYS A 19 17.43 -25.93 11.14
C LYS A 19 18.10 -25.35 9.90
N LEU A 20 17.73 -24.12 9.55
CA LEU A 20 18.19 -23.50 8.29
C LEU A 20 19.73 -23.31 8.22
N TYR A 21 20.43 -23.43 9.34
CA TYR A 21 21.89 -23.33 9.46
C TYR A 21 22.60 -24.66 9.13
N ASP A 22 21.88 -25.79 9.11
CA ASP A 22 22.43 -27.12 8.81
C ASP A 22 22.77 -27.30 7.31
N PHE A 23 22.58 -26.24 6.51
CA PHE A 23 22.80 -26.18 5.06
C PHE A 23 23.68 -25.00 4.61
N SER A 24 24.40 -24.34 5.52
CA SER A 24 25.29 -23.21 5.17
C SER A 24 26.62 -23.24 5.93
N ASP A 25 27.63 -23.90 5.35
CA ASP A 25 29.02 -23.87 5.85
C ASP A 25 29.81 -22.60 5.45
N GLU A 26 29.18 -21.67 4.72
CA GLU A 26 29.77 -20.35 4.47
C GLU A 26 29.68 -19.47 5.72
N LYS A 27 30.75 -19.49 6.53
CA LYS A 27 31.05 -18.40 7.47
C LYS A 27 31.03 -17.08 6.69
N ILE A 28 30.04 -16.25 6.98
CA ILE A 28 29.91 -14.92 6.38
C ILE A 28 31.15 -14.09 6.74
N ASP A 29 31.99 -13.83 5.75
CA ASP A 29 33.15 -12.96 5.87
C ASP A 29 32.69 -11.50 6.00
N HIS A 30 32.75 -11.00 7.23
CA HIS A 30 32.38 -9.63 7.55
C HIS A 30 33.32 -8.60 6.92
N GLU A 31 34.61 -8.90 6.72
CA GLU A 31 35.57 -7.98 6.09
C GLU A 31 35.30 -7.88 4.58
N LYS A 32 34.94 -8.99 3.94
CA LYS A 32 34.50 -9.02 2.54
C LYS A 32 33.21 -8.23 2.31
N ILE A 33 32.21 -8.37 3.18
CA ILE A 33 30.96 -7.58 3.07
C ILE A 33 31.20 -6.09 3.34
N ILE A 34 32.07 -5.74 4.30
CA ILE A 34 32.41 -4.34 4.60
C ILE A 34 33.15 -3.72 3.41
N SER A 35 34.14 -4.41 2.84
CA SER A 35 34.89 -3.92 1.67
C SER A 35 33.99 -3.78 0.43
N GLU A 36 33.22 -4.80 0.05
CA GLU A 36 32.29 -4.75 -1.10
C GLU A 36 31.29 -3.58 -1.01
N ARG A 37 30.87 -3.18 0.21
CA ARG A 37 29.95 -2.06 0.43
C ARG A 37 30.64 -0.70 0.53
N LEU A 38 31.89 -0.63 0.97
CA LEU A 38 32.70 0.59 0.90
C LEU A 38 33.04 0.95 -0.55
N TYR A 39 33.19 -0.04 -1.43
CA TYR A 39 33.52 0.17 -2.85
C TYR A 39 32.29 0.30 -3.79
N LYS A 40 31.07 0.01 -3.34
CA LYS A 40 29.83 0.29 -4.10
C LYS A 40 29.49 1.78 -4.05
N ASN A 41 30.18 2.56 -4.89
CA ASN A 41 30.01 4.01 -5.09
C ASN A 41 28.53 4.46 -5.11
N PRO A 42 28.05 5.19 -4.10
CA PRO A 42 27.06 6.23 -4.33
C PRO A 42 27.75 7.34 -5.14
N LYS A 43 27.01 8.04 -6.01
CA LYS A 43 27.49 9.31 -6.58
C LYS A 43 27.54 10.36 -5.47
N ILE A 44 28.64 10.39 -4.72
CA ILE A 44 28.93 11.42 -3.71
C ILE A 44 29.62 12.57 -4.44
N GLU A 45 29.02 13.74 -4.43
CA GLU A 45 29.63 14.95 -4.98
C GLU A 45 30.93 15.31 -4.24
N ASN A 46 31.89 15.80 -5.03
CA ASN A 46 33.29 15.78 -4.69
C ASN A 46 33.66 16.85 -3.64
N THR A 47 33.95 16.44 -2.40
CA THR A 47 34.46 17.34 -1.34
C THR A 47 35.62 16.75 -0.53
N ASN A 48 36.62 16.14 -1.19
CA ASN A 48 37.98 15.84 -0.70
C ASN A 48 38.19 15.13 0.67
N GLN A 49 37.13 14.72 1.35
CA GLN A 49 37.16 14.03 2.64
C GLN A 49 36.82 12.54 2.46
N LYS A 50 37.74 11.78 1.86
CA LYS A 50 37.60 10.32 1.82
C LYS A 50 37.56 9.78 3.26
N LEU A 51 36.44 9.18 3.62
CA LEU A 51 36.22 8.49 4.89
C LEU A 51 36.67 7.04 4.72
N PHE A 52 37.54 6.55 5.61
CA PHE A 52 37.96 5.16 5.64
C PHE A 52 37.79 4.58 7.06
N LEU A 53 37.75 3.25 7.12
CA LEU A 53 37.72 2.47 8.35
C LEU A 53 39.09 1.80 8.50
N ASP A 54 39.70 1.86 9.68
CA ASP A 54 40.95 1.14 9.96
C ASP A 54 40.70 -0.22 10.64
N GLU A 55 41.77 -1.02 10.73
CA GLU A 55 41.83 -2.34 11.38
C GLU A 55 41.33 -2.33 12.84
N ASN A 56 41.32 -1.17 13.49
CA ASN A 56 40.86 -0.98 14.86
C ASN A 56 39.39 -0.50 14.93
N ASN A 57 38.60 -0.75 13.87
CA ASN A 57 37.23 -0.28 13.70
C ASN A 57 37.05 1.24 13.91
N THR A 58 38.09 2.03 13.63
CA THR A 58 38.06 3.48 13.78
C THR A 58 37.83 4.18 12.44
N PHE A 59 36.67 4.84 12.31
CA PHE A 59 36.41 5.73 11.19
C PHE A 59 37.28 6.97 11.27
N LYS A 60 37.94 7.32 10.16
CA LYS A 60 38.85 8.46 9.99
C LYS A 60 38.66 9.08 8.60
N TYR A 61 38.73 10.40 8.53
CA TYR A 61 39.03 11.10 7.28
C TYR A 61 40.52 11.00 6.97
N ASP A 62 40.83 10.72 5.71
CA ASP A 62 42.16 10.72 5.13
C ASP A 62 42.73 12.16 5.05
N ASN A 63 41.97 13.05 4.41
CA ASN A 63 42.27 14.49 4.30
C ASN A 63 41.21 15.36 5.01
N PRO A 64 41.25 15.47 6.36
CA PRO A 64 40.29 16.27 7.10
C PRO A 64 40.46 17.78 6.83
N ILE A 65 39.36 18.46 6.51
CA ILE A 65 39.30 19.91 6.31
C ILE A 65 38.39 20.50 7.38
N CYS A 66 38.77 21.64 7.98
CA CYS A 66 37.92 22.28 8.99
C CYS A 66 36.60 22.79 8.35
N PRO A 67 35.42 22.30 8.80
CA PRO A 67 34.14 22.72 8.22
C PRO A 67 33.77 24.18 8.53
N VAL A 68 34.49 24.85 9.44
CA VAL A 68 34.22 26.25 9.85
C VAL A 68 35.11 27.25 9.12
N CYS A 69 36.31 26.86 8.65
CA CYS A 69 37.29 27.82 8.12
C CYS A 69 38.15 27.30 6.96
N GLY A 70 37.82 26.13 6.38
CA GLY A 70 38.52 25.54 5.23
C GLY A 70 39.96 25.10 5.48
N SER A 71 40.46 25.20 6.71
CA SER A 71 41.88 24.93 6.99
C SER A 71 42.19 23.43 7.08
N HIS A 72 43.24 23.02 6.37
CA HIS A 72 43.88 21.69 6.47
C HIS A 72 44.75 21.53 7.72
N LYS A 73 44.99 22.59 8.52
CA LYS A 73 45.79 22.50 9.76
C LYS A 73 44.96 21.86 10.88
N ILE A 74 44.77 20.54 10.79
CA ILE A 74 43.97 19.72 11.69
C ILE A 74 44.84 18.86 12.63
N ILE A 75 44.40 18.66 13.86
CA ILE A 75 44.93 17.65 14.79
C ILE A 75 43.87 16.63 15.17
N LYS A 76 44.30 15.38 15.38
CA LYS A 76 43.49 14.30 15.96
C LYS A 76 43.35 14.54 17.47
N LYS A 77 42.12 14.48 18.00
CA LYS A 77 41.77 14.87 19.38
C LYS A 77 41.05 13.73 20.13
N GLY A 78 41.63 12.53 20.06
CA GLY A 78 41.05 11.30 20.62
C GLY A 78 39.91 10.73 19.77
N THR A 79 39.28 9.67 20.26
CA THR A 79 38.19 8.94 19.59
C THR A 79 36.96 8.90 20.49
N ILE A 80 35.76 8.90 19.89
CA ILE A 80 34.51 8.60 20.59
C ILE A 80 34.12 7.16 20.26
N THR A 81 33.97 6.33 21.30
CA THR A 81 33.48 4.97 21.17
C THR A 81 31.95 4.97 20.95
N LYS A 82 31.50 4.19 19.97
CA LYS A 82 30.10 4.05 19.54
C LYS A 82 29.78 2.56 19.39
N ASN A 83 29.21 1.97 20.42
CA ASN A 83 28.67 0.61 20.38
C ASN A 83 27.46 0.58 19.43
N LYS A 84 27.42 -0.37 18.49
CA LYS A 84 26.29 -0.59 17.57
C LYS A 84 25.85 -2.04 17.57
N GLN A 85 24.54 -2.26 17.59
CA GLN A 85 23.99 -3.61 17.45
C GLN A 85 23.82 -3.97 15.98
N ASN A 86 24.33 -5.13 15.58
CA ASN A 86 24.17 -5.69 14.23
C ASN A 86 22.94 -6.61 14.13
N ILE A 87 22.66 -7.12 12.93
CA ILE A 87 21.48 -7.96 12.66
C ILE A 87 21.47 -9.28 13.45
N ASN A 88 22.65 -9.80 13.83
CA ASN A 88 22.81 -11.01 14.64
C ASN A 88 22.65 -10.73 16.16
N GLY A 89 22.28 -9.50 16.54
CA GLY A 89 22.16 -9.08 17.94
C GLY A 89 23.49 -8.76 18.63
N ASN A 90 24.63 -9.02 17.99
CA ASN A 90 25.97 -8.74 18.53
C ASN A 90 26.24 -7.24 18.57
N ILE A 91 26.99 -6.81 19.58
CA ILE A 91 27.43 -5.42 19.74
C ILE A 91 28.84 -5.30 19.14
N THR A 92 28.97 -4.52 18.07
CA THR A 92 30.27 -4.13 17.51
C THR A 92 30.68 -2.77 18.10
N GLU A 93 31.91 -2.69 18.62
CA GLU A 93 32.51 -1.42 19.01
C GLU A 93 33.09 -0.73 17.77
N PHE A 94 32.56 0.45 17.44
CA PHE A 94 33.18 1.36 16.47
C PHE A 94 33.76 2.58 17.17
N ARG A 95 34.80 3.17 16.59
CA ARG A 95 35.40 4.41 17.09
C ARG A 95 35.30 5.49 16.03
N GLU A 96 35.00 6.72 16.42
CA GLU A 96 35.01 7.87 15.51
C GLU A 96 36.07 8.87 15.92
N GLN A 97 37.01 9.12 15.02
CA GLN A 97 38.06 10.12 15.20
C GLN A 97 37.47 11.52 15.41
N GLN A 98 37.84 12.16 16.51
CA GLN A 98 37.57 13.58 16.73
C GLN A 98 38.74 14.41 16.22
N TYR A 99 38.44 15.60 15.72
CA TYR A 99 39.39 16.53 15.11
C TYR A 99 39.28 17.91 15.75
N GLN A 100 40.37 18.67 15.73
CA GLN A 100 40.39 20.09 16.09
C GLN A 100 41.23 20.86 15.07
N CYS A 101 40.74 22.01 14.63
CA CYS A 101 41.49 22.89 13.74
C CYS A 101 42.46 23.79 14.52
N LYS A 102 43.74 23.84 14.15
CA LYS A 102 44.72 24.77 14.74
C LYS A 102 44.47 26.24 14.36
N LYS A 103 43.76 26.53 13.26
CA LYS A 103 43.51 27.91 12.80
C LYS A 103 42.38 28.61 13.57
N CYS A 104 41.28 27.90 13.87
CA CYS A 104 40.11 28.48 14.55
C CYS A 104 39.75 27.81 15.88
N ASN A 105 40.54 26.84 16.34
CA ASN A 105 40.34 26.04 17.57
C ASN A 105 38.99 25.29 17.69
N LYS A 106 38.13 25.32 16.67
CA LYS A 106 36.88 24.54 16.64
C LYS A 106 37.18 23.04 16.52
N LYS A 107 36.42 22.25 17.28
CA LYS A 107 36.39 20.79 17.24
C LYS A 107 35.30 20.32 16.28
N PHE A 108 35.52 19.20 15.61
CA PHE A 108 34.51 18.52 14.78
C PHE A 108 34.77 17.01 14.78
N GLY A 109 33.69 16.23 14.65
CA GLY A 109 33.75 14.80 14.42
C GLY A 109 33.51 14.46 12.95
N ILE A 110 33.16 13.20 12.69
CA ILE A 110 32.79 12.74 11.35
C ILE A 110 31.34 13.09 11.07
N SER A 111 31.12 13.90 10.04
CA SER A 111 29.79 14.12 9.45
C SER A 111 29.49 13.07 8.39
N ASN A 112 28.26 12.58 8.36
CA ASN A 112 27.72 11.65 7.36
C ASN A 112 28.46 10.30 7.24
N ASN A 113 28.76 9.63 8.37
CA ASN A 113 29.14 8.21 8.32
C ASN A 113 27.97 7.37 7.74
N PRO A 114 28.14 6.69 6.60
CA PRO A 114 27.04 5.98 5.92
C PRO A 114 26.57 4.74 6.70
N LEU A 115 27.46 4.12 7.49
CA LEU A 115 27.15 2.96 8.34
C LEU A 115 26.59 3.39 9.70
N ILE A 116 26.94 4.58 10.18
CA ILE A 116 26.57 5.10 11.51
C ILE A 116 25.97 6.50 11.41
N LYS A 117 24.68 6.60 11.08
CA LYS A 117 23.94 7.86 11.19
C LYS A 117 23.99 8.40 12.64
N ASN A 118 24.18 9.71 12.78
CA ASN A 118 24.32 10.38 14.07
C ASN A 118 23.23 9.96 15.08
N ASN A 119 23.66 9.65 16.30
CA ASN A 119 22.84 9.27 17.46
C ASN A 119 21.93 8.04 17.27
N LYS A 120 22.14 7.19 16.26
CA LYS A 120 21.44 5.89 16.13
C LYS A 120 22.24 4.75 16.76
N GLN A 121 21.57 3.87 17.50
CA GLN A 121 22.18 2.72 18.20
C GLN A 121 22.23 1.43 17.37
N TYR A 122 21.43 1.38 16.31
CA TYR A 122 21.27 0.22 15.43
C TYR A 122 21.90 0.53 14.07
N LEU A 123 22.50 -0.47 13.44
CA LEU A 123 22.99 -0.36 12.06
C LEU A 123 21.83 -0.12 11.07
N GLN A 124 22.14 0.50 9.94
CA GLN A 124 21.15 0.87 8.92
C GLN A 124 20.42 -0.37 8.35
N GLU A 125 21.08 -1.52 8.25
CA GLU A 125 20.48 -2.81 7.83
C GLU A 125 19.19 -3.18 8.60
N ILE A 126 19.20 -2.97 9.93
CA ILE A 126 18.06 -3.26 10.81
C ILE A 126 16.90 -2.31 10.52
N ILE A 127 17.23 -1.07 10.15
CA ILE A 127 16.26 -0.02 9.80
C ILE A 127 15.63 -0.34 8.43
N ASP A 128 16.44 -0.78 7.47
CA ASP A 128 16.01 -1.10 6.10
C ASP A 128 15.07 -2.31 6.05
N LYS A 129 15.18 -3.24 7.01
CA LYS A 129 14.23 -4.36 7.18
C LYS A 129 12.84 -3.95 7.66
N ILE A 130 12.65 -2.75 8.20
CA ILE A 130 11.34 -2.31 8.70
C ILE A 130 10.33 -2.06 7.57
N PRO A 131 10.65 -1.31 6.51
CA PRO A 131 9.82 -1.24 5.30
C PRO A 131 9.38 -2.60 4.77
N GLU A 132 10.30 -3.57 4.65
CA GLU A 132 9.99 -4.93 4.19
C GLU A 132 8.93 -5.61 5.10
N ILE A 133 9.13 -5.58 6.42
CA ILE A 133 8.19 -6.18 7.37
C ILE A 133 6.84 -5.42 7.39
N MET A 134 6.83 -4.10 7.15
CA MET A 134 5.61 -3.29 7.07
C MET A 134 4.81 -3.50 5.78
N LYS A 135 5.46 -3.94 4.70
CA LYS A 135 4.79 -4.43 3.48
C LYS A 135 4.06 -5.75 3.73
N ILE A 136 4.66 -6.64 4.55
CA ILE A 136 4.14 -8.00 4.83
C ILE A 136 2.94 -7.96 5.80
N GLY A 137 1.79 -7.61 5.24
CA GLY A 137 0.47 -7.76 5.84
C GLY A 137 0.24 -6.97 7.12
N TYR A 138 -0.59 -7.53 8.01
CA TYR A 138 -1.31 -6.77 9.02
C TYR A 138 -0.63 -6.75 10.39
N GLN A 139 0.50 -6.05 10.46
CA GLN A 139 1.33 -6.00 11.67
C GLN A 139 1.23 -4.66 12.40
N SER A 140 0.94 -4.72 13.70
CA SER A 140 1.08 -3.55 14.56
C SER A 140 2.56 -3.33 14.88
N LEU A 141 2.96 -2.08 15.14
CA LEU A 141 4.35 -1.74 15.51
C LEU A 141 4.87 -2.54 16.73
N ARG A 142 3.96 -3.01 17.61
CA ARG A 142 4.29 -3.91 18.72
C ARG A 142 4.54 -5.35 18.29
N LYS A 143 3.85 -5.85 17.25
CA LYS A 143 4.17 -7.16 16.65
C LYS A 143 5.49 -7.11 15.90
N ILE A 144 5.76 -6.03 15.14
CA ILE A 144 7.05 -5.82 14.48
C ILE A 144 8.18 -5.81 15.52
N SER A 145 8.04 -5.03 16.60
CA SER A 145 8.94 -5.05 17.76
C SER A 145 9.19 -6.47 18.31
N LYS A 146 8.12 -7.28 18.45
CA LYS A 146 8.22 -8.67 18.89
C LYS A 146 8.91 -9.59 17.87
N TYR A 147 8.77 -9.34 16.57
CA TYR A 147 9.50 -10.10 15.53
C TYR A 147 11.01 -9.81 15.55
N PHE A 148 11.43 -8.55 15.70
CA PHE A 148 12.85 -8.23 15.92
C PHE A 148 13.41 -8.93 17.16
N GLN A 149 12.63 -9.00 18.24
CA GLN A 149 13.05 -9.71 19.45
C GLN A 149 13.12 -11.24 19.27
N ILE A 150 12.17 -11.86 18.56
CA ILE A 150 12.12 -13.32 18.37
C ILE A 150 13.17 -13.80 17.37
N PHE A 151 13.27 -13.17 16.20
CA PHE A 151 14.07 -13.69 15.10
C PHE A 151 15.52 -13.19 15.10
N LEU A 152 15.77 -12.02 15.68
CA LEU A 152 17.09 -11.37 15.66
C LEU A 152 17.65 -11.11 17.08
N GLY A 153 16.89 -11.40 18.14
CA GLY A 153 17.25 -11.06 19.52
C GLY A 153 17.19 -9.57 19.85
N ILE A 154 16.82 -8.71 18.90
CA ILE A 154 16.95 -7.25 19.00
C ILE A 154 15.70 -6.64 19.64
N ARG A 155 15.85 -5.99 20.79
CA ARG A 155 14.76 -5.27 21.48
C ARG A 155 14.59 -3.85 20.93
N ILE A 156 13.87 -3.71 19.82
CA ILE A 156 13.52 -2.40 19.24
C ILE A 156 12.17 -1.92 19.78
N SER A 157 12.10 -0.69 20.30
CA SER A 157 10.82 -0.13 20.78
C SER A 157 9.85 0.16 19.62
N HIS A 158 8.55 -0.02 19.85
CA HIS A 158 7.51 0.30 18.86
C HIS A 158 7.49 1.79 18.45
N GLN A 159 7.96 2.70 19.32
CA GLN A 159 8.10 4.13 19.00
C GLN A 159 9.35 4.40 18.16
N THR A 160 10.43 3.64 18.35
CA THR A 160 11.63 3.69 17.48
C THR A 160 11.28 3.23 16.07
N ILE A 161 10.55 2.12 15.94
CA ILE A 161 10.03 1.63 14.65
C ILE A 161 9.17 2.71 13.99
N ARG A 162 8.24 3.33 14.73
CA ARG A 162 7.43 4.47 14.24
C ARG A 162 8.28 5.62 13.71
N ASN A 163 9.32 6.02 14.46
CA ASN A 163 10.16 7.16 14.08
C ASN A 163 10.97 6.89 12.81
N TRP A 164 11.31 5.64 12.52
CA TRP A 164 12.05 5.27 11.32
C TRP A 164 11.17 4.97 10.11
N SER A 165 9.94 4.48 10.31
CA SER A 165 9.00 4.23 9.21
C SER A 165 8.15 5.44 8.82
N ASN A 166 8.13 6.49 9.65
CA ASN A 166 7.36 7.71 9.41
C ASN A 166 7.87 8.49 8.17
N GLN A 167 7.02 8.59 7.15
CA GLN A 167 7.29 9.34 5.92
C GLN A 167 6.74 10.79 5.94
N ASN A 168 6.14 11.22 7.06
CA ASN A 168 5.56 12.56 7.25
C ASN A 168 4.41 12.92 6.28
N HIS A 169 3.61 11.93 5.87
CA HIS A 169 2.45 12.16 5.01
C HIS A 169 1.39 13.04 5.68
N GLU A 170 1.03 14.16 5.04
CA GLU A 170 -0.01 15.08 5.55
C GLU A 170 -1.42 14.61 5.20
N GLU A 171 -1.74 14.54 3.89
CA GLU A 171 -3.12 14.34 3.41
C GLU A 171 -3.30 13.21 2.39
N THR A 172 -2.33 13.08 1.49
CA THR A 172 -2.39 12.26 0.27
C THR A 172 -1.12 11.43 0.19
N ILE A 173 -1.24 10.22 -0.35
CA ILE A 173 -0.13 9.41 -0.84
C ILE A 173 -0.31 9.20 -2.34
N THR A 174 0.78 9.22 -3.08
CA THR A 174 0.83 8.96 -4.53
C THR A 174 1.71 7.75 -4.76
N ASN A 175 1.30 6.87 -5.66
CA ASN A 175 2.14 5.74 -6.05
C ASN A 175 3.33 6.23 -6.88
N GLU A 176 4.24 5.33 -7.21
CA GLU A 176 5.37 5.59 -8.11
C GLU A 176 4.88 6.19 -9.46
N GLU A 177 5.70 7.02 -10.10
CA GLU A 177 5.32 7.66 -11.37
C GLU A 177 5.46 6.66 -12.53
N PHE A 178 4.32 6.23 -13.06
CA PHE A 178 4.19 5.38 -14.24
C PHE A 178 3.58 6.17 -15.40
N GLU A 179 3.71 5.65 -16.63
CA GLU A 179 2.81 6.02 -17.72
C GLU A 179 1.42 5.42 -17.47
N TYR A 180 0.62 6.12 -16.66
CA TYR A 180 -0.73 5.71 -16.30
C TYR A 180 -1.66 5.67 -17.53
N SER A 181 -2.56 4.68 -17.56
CA SER A 181 -3.34 4.36 -18.77
C SER A 181 -4.48 5.34 -19.08
N GLY A 182 -4.91 6.14 -18.10
CA GLY A 182 -6.09 6.99 -18.21
C GLY A 182 -7.43 6.29 -17.98
N TYR A 183 -7.44 4.98 -17.71
CA TYR A 183 -8.64 4.22 -17.37
C TYR A 183 -8.67 3.99 -15.86
N TYR A 184 -9.42 4.82 -15.13
CA TYR A 184 -9.39 4.81 -13.68
C TYR A 184 -10.69 4.28 -13.06
N LEU A 185 -10.54 3.55 -11.96
CA LEU A 185 -11.60 3.29 -10.99
C LEU A 185 -11.51 4.33 -9.87
N TYR A 186 -12.65 4.84 -9.42
CA TYR A 186 -12.76 5.59 -8.17
C TYR A 186 -13.77 4.95 -7.23
N ASP A 187 -13.34 4.74 -5.99
CA ASP A 187 -14.16 4.25 -4.88
C ASP A 187 -13.60 4.82 -3.56
N GLU A 188 -14.28 4.53 -2.44
CA GLU A 188 -13.91 5.04 -1.13
C GLU A 188 -14.09 4.00 -0.02
N GLN A 189 -13.10 3.94 0.87
CA GLN A 189 -13.16 3.10 2.04
C GLN A 189 -13.43 3.90 3.32
N PHE A 190 -14.47 3.53 4.06
CA PHE A 190 -14.71 4.06 5.41
C PHE A 190 -13.65 3.56 6.41
N LEU A 191 -13.07 4.50 7.17
CA LEU A 191 -12.16 4.23 8.29
C LEU A 191 -12.46 5.13 9.51
N ARG A 192 -11.91 4.80 10.68
CA ARG A 192 -11.94 5.66 11.88
C ARG A 192 -10.54 6.10 12.28
N LEU A 193 -10.39 7.41 12.53
CA LEU A 193 -9.22 8.00 13.18
C LEU A 193 -9.64 8.52 14.55
N ASN A 194 -9.03 7.98 15.61
CA ASN A 194 -9.34 8.32 17.00
C ASN A 194 -10.87 8.28 17.29
N GLY A 195 -11.54 7.23 16.83
CA GLY A 195 -13.00 7.06 16.91
C GLY A 195 -13.82 7.81 15.84
N VAL A 196 -13.30 8.90 15.27
CA VAL A 196 -14.01 9.77 14.31
C VAL A 196 -14.00 9.18 12.90
N ARG A 197 -15.18 9.17 12.25
CA ARG A 197 -15.36 8.70 10.87
C ARG A 197 -14.60 9.57 9.85
N HIS A 198 -13.86 8.89 8.98
CA HIS A 198 -13.13 9.43 7.84
C HIS A 198 -13.33 8.51 6.62
N TYR A 199 -12.89 8.98 5.45
CA TYR A 199 -12.96 8.28 4.17
C TYR A 199 -11.57 8.30 3.54
N ARG A 200 -11.08 7.12 3.14
CA ARG A 200 -9.95 6.94 2.21
C ARG A 200 -10.54 6.98 0.81
N LEU A 201 -10.25 8.05 0.08
CA LEU A 201 -10.53 8.18 -1.34
C LEU A 201 -9.40 7.47 -2.08
N THR A 202 -9.69 6.67 -3.10
CA THR A 202 -8.67 5.99 -3.91
C THR A 202 -8.97 6.17 -5.38
N LEU A 203 -7.95 6.57 -6.14
CA LEU A 203 -7.96 6.49 -7.60
C LEU A 203 -7.05 5.32 -8.00
N TYR A 204 -7.52 4.44 -8.86
CA TYR A 204 -6.88 3.17 -9.18
C TYR A 204 -6.85 2.93 -10.69
N ASP A 205 -5.69 2.62 -11.25
CA ASP A 205 -5.54 2.32 -12.68
C ASP A 205 -6.06 0.91 -12.99
N ALA A 206 -7.08 0.84 -13.85
CA ALA A 206 -7.74 -0.40 -14.20
C ALA A 206 -6.85 -1.32 -15.05
N ILE A 207 -6.03 -0.78 -15.95
CA ILE A 207 -5.18 -1.58 -16.85
C ILE A 207 -3.95 -2.06 -16.12
N LEU A 208 -3.16 -1.13 -15.58
CA LEU A 208 -1.92 -1.41 -14.84
C LEU A 208 -2.20 -2.18 -13.55
N ASN A 209 -3.43 -2.14 -13.05
CA ASN A 209 -3.89 -2.84 -11.86
C ASN A 209 -3.14 -2.40 -10.58
N VAL A 210 -2.95 -1.08 -10.45
CA VAL A 210 -2.26 -0.43 -9.33
C VAL A 210 -3.04 0.80 -8.86
N PRO A 211 -2.99 1.18 -7.57
CA PRO A 211 -3.47 2.50 -7.15
C PRO A 211 -2.64 3.60 -7.81
N VAL A 212 -3.26 4.73 -8.14
CA VAL A 212 -2.59 5.96 -8.58
C VAL A 212 -2.24 6.82 -7.37
N SER A 213 -3.21 6.97 -6.46
CA SER A 213 -3.09 7.80 -5.27
C SER A 213 -4.25 7.55 -4.30
N GLU A 214 -4.04 7.95 -3.04
CA GLU A 214 -5.05 7.88 -2.00
C GLU A 214 -5.05 9.13 -1.13
N ARG A 215 -6.24 9.58 -0.68
CA ARG A 215 -6.39 10.74 0.19
C ARG A 215 -7.33 10.46 1.34
N ILE A 216 -7.01 10.94 2.54
CA ILE A 216 -7.89 10.79 3.69
C ILE A 216 -8.62 12.09 4.00
N VAL A 217 -9.95 12.05 3.94
CA VAL A 217 -10.84 13.19 4.20
C VAL A 217 -11.84 12.89 5.31
N ARG A 218 -12.24 13.92 6.07
CA ARG A 218 -13.24 13.79 7.14
C ARG A 218 -14.68 13.70 6.61
N ARG A 219 -14.96 14.37 5.48
CA ARG A 219 -16.28 14.42 4.84
C ARG A 219 -16.18 14.04 3.37
N ARG A 220 -17.05 13.13 2.94
CA ARG A 220 -17.35 12.86 1.54
C ARG A 220 -18.29 13.94 1.01
N ILE A 221 -17.76 14.83 0.17
CA ILE A 221 -18.48 15.94 -0.46
C ILE A 221 -17.96 16.14 -1.90
N PRO A 222 -18.77 16.67 -2.84
CA PRO A 222 -18.41 16.72 -4.25
C PRO A 222 -17.09 17.47 -4.49
N LYS A 223 -16.91 18.61 -3.81
CA LYS A 223 -15.69 19.44 -3.86
C LYS A 223 -14.42 18.66 -3.50
N ASN A 224 -14.46 17.79 -2.50
CA ASN A 224 -13.30 17.00 -2.08
C ASN A 224 -12.98 15.89 -3.09
N THR A 225 -14.02 15.21 -3.61
CA THR A 225 -13.87 14.16 -4.62
C THR A 225 -13.37 14.74 -5.95
N LYS A 226 -13.94 15.85 -6.43
CA LYS A 226 -13.49 16.56 -7.64
C LYS A 226 -12.04 17.02 -7.51
N LYS A 227 -11.69 17.71 -6.41
CA LYS A 227 -10.32 18.14 -6.16
C LYS A 227 -9.36 16.95 -6.10
N PHE A 228 -9.71 15.87 -5.40
CA PHE A 228 -8.88 14.67 -5.35
C PHE A 228 -8.64 14.08 -6.74
N ILE A 229 -9.68 13.81 -7.53
CA ILE A 229 -9.54 13.24 -8.87
C ILE A 229 -8.64 14.14 -9.74
N LEU A 230 -8.87 15.46 -9.77
CA LEU A 230 -8.07 16.40 -10.56
C LEU A 230 -6.61 16.49 -10.11
N ASP A 231 -6.35 16.58 -8.79
CA ASP A 231 -4.98 16.58 -8.24
C ASP A 231 -4.26 15.27 -8.61
N SER A 232 -4.97 14.14 -8.57
CA SER A 232 -4.44 12.80 -8.86
C SER A 232 -4.15 12.57 -10.34
N THR A 233 -5.03 13.03 -11.25
CA THR A 233 -4.87 12.92 -12.70
C THR A 233 -4.06 14.06 -13.33
N ALA A 234 -3.58 15.02 -12.53
CA ALA A 234 -2.71 16.08 -13.02
C ALA A 234 -1.50 15.51 -13.79
N ASN A 235 -1.28 16.03 -15.00
CA ASN A 235 -0.25 15.62 -15.95
C ASN A 235 -0.28 14.13 -16.35
N LYS A 236 -1.44 13.46 -16.26
CA LYS A 236 -1.64 12.06 -16.66
C LYS A 236 -2.76 11.96 -17.69
N PRO A 237 -2.79 10.92 -18.55
CA PRO A 237 -3.96 10.61 -19.35
C PRO A 237 -5.20 10.47 -18.47
N PHE A 238 -6.37 10.90 -18.96
CA PHE A 238 -7.65 10.70 -18.27
C PHE A 238 -8.78 10.49 -19.28
N ILE A 239 -8.97 9.23 -19.66
CA ILE A 239 -9.87 8.80 -20.74
C ILE A 239 -11.25 8.46 -20.16
N CYS A 240 -11.29 7.66 -19.10
CA CYS A 240 -12.53 7.19 -18.49
C CYS A 240 -12.41 7.06 -16.97
N LEU A 241 -13.51 7.35 -16.26
CA LEU A 241 -13.69 7.04 -14.85
C LEU A 241 -14.82 6.01 -14.65
N THR A 242 -14.55 4.94 -13.91
CA THR A 242 -15.59 4.01 -13.44
C THR A 242 -15.87 4.23 -11.95
N THR A 243 -17.14 4.42 -11.56
CA THR A 243 -17.54 4.60 -10.15
C THR A 243 -18.73 3.71 -9.75
N ASP A 244 -19.11 3.74 -8.47
CA ASP A 244 -20.38 3.16 -8.00
C ASP A 244 -21.62 3.97 -8.46
N LEU A 245 -22.81 3.66 -7.91
CA LEU A 245 -24.08 4.32 -8.24
C LEU A 245 -24.39 5.60 -7.43
N PHE A 246 -23.46 6.09 -6.59
CA PHE A 246 -23.69 7.23 -5.71
C PHE A 246 -23.85 8.51 -6.55
N PRO A 247 -24.99 9.25 -6.44
CA PRO A 247 -25.33 10.32 -7.39
C PRO A 247 -24.27 11.41 -7.55
N MET A 248 -23.48 11.65 -6.49
CA MET A 248 -22.41 12.65 -6.44
C MET A 248 -21.37 12.48 -7.55
N TYR A 249 -20.99 11.25 -7.90
CA TYR A 249 -19.91 11.00 -8.86
C TYR A 249 -20.31 11.35 -10.29
N ARG A 250 -21.61 11.30 -10.61
CA ARG A 250 -22.13 11.76 -11.90
C ARG A 250 -21.93 13.26 -12.05
N ASN A 251 -22.38 14.05 -11.06
CA ASN A 251 -22.15 15.50 -11.06
C ASN A 251 -20.65 15.83 -11.16
N VAL A 252 -19.78 15.13 -10.42
CA VAL A 252 -18.33 15.35 -10.47
C VAL A 252 -17.73 15.00 -11.84
N THR A 253 -18.13 13.89 -12.46
CA THR A 253 -17.63 13.50 -13.81
C THR A 253 -18.15 14.42 -14.91
N ASP A 254 -19.40 14.86 -14.80
CA ASP A 254 -20.02 15.80 -15.74
C ASP A 254 -19.36 17.18 -15.68
N GLU A 255 -19.04 17.65 -14.46
CA GLU A 255 -18.27 18.87 -14.22
C GLU A 255 -16.77 18.77 -14.62
N ILE A 256 -16.25 17.56 -14.85
CA ILE A 256 -14.88 17.31 -15.33
C ILE A 256 -14.88 17.12 -16.87
N GLY A 257 -15.98 16.67 -17.46
CA GLY A 257 -16.08 16.38 -18.89
C GLY A 257 -15.46 15.03 -19.32
N VAL A 258 -15.31 14.07 -18.40
CA VAL A 258 -14.70 12.76 -18.66
C VAL A 258 -15.75 11.68 -18.98
N LYS A 259 -15.40 10.70 -19.84
CA LYS A 259 -16.25 9.52 -20.04
C LYS A 259 -16.46 8.79 -18.71
N HIS A 260 -17.69 8.38 -18.43
CA HIS A 260 -18.07 7.79 -17.15
C HIS A 260 -18.83 6.47 -17.32
N GLN A 261 -18.26 5.38 -16.81
CA GLN A 261 -18.90 4.08 -16.64
C GLN A 261 -19.42 3.87 -15.21
N LEU A 262 -20.69 3.53 -15.04
CA LEU A 262 -21.27 3.15 -13.75
C LEU A 262 -21.10 1.64 -13.50
N CYS A 263 -20.68 1.26 -12.30
CA CYS A 263 -20.44 -0.14 -11.93
C CYS A 263 -21.71 -1.01 -12.05
N LYS A 264 -21.69 -1.95 -12.99
CA LYS A 264 -22.79 -2.89 -13.28
C LYS A 264 -23.06 -3.85 -12.12
N PHE A 265 -22.03 -4.18 -11.32
CA PHE A 265 -22.19 -5.00 -10.11
C PHE A 265 -23.02 -4.27 -9.04
N HIS A 266 -22.71 -3.00 -8.76
CA HIS A 266 -23.48 -2.16 -7.83
C HIS A 266 -24.92 -1.91 -8.32
N LEU A 267 -25.16 -1.81 -9.63
CA LEU A 267 -26.52 -1.81 -10.21
C LEU A 267 -27.30 -3.07 -9.83
N PHE A 268 -26.71 -4.25 -10.07
CA PHE A 268 -27.36 -5.54 -9.79
C PHE A 268 -27.59 -5.76 -8.29
N GLN A 269 -26.66 -5.36 -7.43
CA GLN A 269 -26.86 -5.34 -5.97
C GLN A 269 -28.01 -4.42 -5.57
N THR A 270 -28.08 -3.21 -6.13
CA THR A 270 -29.14 -2.22 -5.84
C THR A 270 -30.53 -2.74 -6.22
N ILE A 271 -30.65 -3.39 -7.38
CA ILE A 271 -31.88 -4.07 -7.82
C ILE A 271 -32.25 -5.16 -6.80
N ASN A 272 -31.33 -6.10 -6.53
CA ASN A 272 -31.59 -7.22 -5.60
C ASN A 272 -31.98 -6.74 -4.19
N HIS A 273 -31.36 -5.67 -3.68
CA HIS A 273 -31.69 -5.08 -2.39
C HIS A 273 -33.11 -4.49 -2.38
N LYS A 274 -33.47 -3.71 -3.41
CA LYS A 274 -34.83 -3.16 -3.57
C LYS A 274 -35.90 -4.25 -3.57
N LEU A 275 -35.69 -5.33 -4.33
CA LEU A 275 -36.62 -6.47 -4.36
C LEU A 275 -36.73 -7.13 -2.98
N LYS A 276 -35.60 -7.46 -2.34
CA LYS A 276 -35.57 -8.11 -1.03
C LYS A 276 -36.31 -7.30 0.04
N VAL A 277 -36.13 -5.98 0.05
CA VAL A 277 -36.83 -5.08 0.98
C VAL A 277 -38.32 -4.98 0.66
N HIS A 278 -38.69 -4.86 -0.61
CA HIS A 278 -40.09 -4.75 -1.05
C HIS A 278 -40.88 -6.04 -0.76
N CYS A 279 -40.36 -7.22 -1.13
CA CYS A 279 -41.04 -8.48 -0.87
C CYS A 279 -41.18 -8.76 0.63
N ARG A 280 -40.17 -8.43 1.46
CA ARG A 280 -40.29 -8.51 2.92
C ARG A 280 -41.38 -7.60 3.49
N ARG A 281 -41.38 -6.32 3.11
CA ARG A 281 -42.34 -5.32 3.64
C ARG A 281 -43.79 -5.67 3.29
N ASN A 282 -44.03 -6.13 2.07
CA ASN A 282 -45.36 -6.45 1.56
C ASN A 282 -45.73 -7.94 1.70
N LYS A 283 -44.92 -8.75 2.41
CA LYS A 283 -45.11 -10.20 2.61
C LYS A 283 -45.34 -11.00 1.30
N ILE A 284 -44.72 -10.57 0.19
CA ILE A 284 -44.94 -11.15 -1.15
C ILE A 284 -44.19 -12.49 -1.28
N ASN A 285 -44.95 -13.55 -1.54
CA ASN A 285 -44.49 -14.95 -1.64
C ASN A 285 -45.08 -15.63 -2.89
N GLY A 286 -44.55 -16.83 -3.23
CA GLY A 286 -45.00 -17.64 -4.37
C GLY A 286 -44.92 -16.91 -5.71
N LYS A 287 -45.84 -17.22 -6.63
CA LYS A 287 -45.87 -16.72 -8.03
C LYS A 287 -45.67 -15.20 -8.15
N ALA A 288 -46.22 -14.40 -7.24
CA ALA A 288 -46.08 -12.95 -7.24
C ALA A 288 -44.64 -12.49 -6.91
N ARG A 289 -43.91 -13.25 -6.11
CA ARG A 289 -42.47 -13.04 -5.87
C ARG A 289 -41.66 -13.50 -7.09
N ASP A 290 -41.99 -14.64 -7.66
CA ASP A 290 -41.24 -15.23 -8.78
C ASP A 290 -41.27 -14.28 -9.99
N TYR A 291 -42.46 -13.80 -10.36
CA TYR A 291 -42.67 -12.75 -11.37
C TYR A 291 -41.80 -11.50 -11.17
N ILE A 292 -41.66 -11.03 -9.92
CA ILE A 292 -40.84 -9.85 -9.59
C ILE A 292 -39.34 -10.13 -9.83
N TYR A 293 -38.87 -11.34 -9.52
CA TYR A 293 -37.48 -11.73 -9.70
C TYR A 293 -37.15 -12.07 -11.16
N GLU A 294 -38.09 -12.65 -11.90
CA GLU A 294 -38.02 -12.88 -13.36
C GLU A 294 -37.89 -11.57 -14.12
N ASN A 295 -38.81 -10.62 -13.92
CA ASN A 295 -38.74 -9.33 -14.61
C ASN A 295 -37.50 -8.50 -14.20
N ALA A 296 -37.00 -8.67 -12.98
CA ALA A 296 -35.71 -8.13 -12.59
C ALA A 296 -34.51 -8.84 -13.22
N GLN A 297 -34.66 -10.07 -13.68
CA GLN A 297 -33.65 -10.82 -14.41
C GLN A 297 -33.62 -10.41 -15.89
N GLU A 298 -34.78 -10.18 -16.52
CA GLU A 298 -34.90 -9.54 -17.84
C GLU A 298 -34.19 -8.17 -17.86
N LEU A 299 -34.47 -7.32 -16.86
CA LEU A 299 -33.79 -6.03 -16.70
C LEU A 299 -32.27 -6.16 -16.59
N LYS A 300 -31.75 -7.17 -15.86
CA LYS A 300 -30.31 -7.42 -15.76
C LYS A 300 -29.72 -7.91 -17.08
N ASN A 301 -30.47 -8.71 -17.85
CA ASN A 301 -30.04 -9.23 -19.14
C ASN A 301 -29.80 -8.10 -20.15
N CYS A 302 -30.58 -7.01 -20.10
CA CYS A 302 -30.36 -5.80 -20.90
C CYS A 302 -28.92 -5.22 -20.78
N PHE A 303 -28.25 -5.45 -19.64
CA PHE A 303 -26.87 -5.02 -19.42
C PHE A 303 -25.83 -6.10 -19.71
N ARG A 304 -26.24 -7.34 -19.98
CA ARG A 304 -25.36 -8.52 -20.22
C ARG A 304 -25.11 -8.79 -21.71
N GLN A 305 -25.38 -7.82 -22.58
CA GLN A 305 -25.19 -7.94 -24.02
C GLN A 305 -23.73 -7.75 -24.43
N ASN A 306 -23.39 -8.13 -25.67
CA ASN A 306 -22.03 -8.08 -26.19
C ASN A 306 -21.75 -6.75 -26.91
N SER A 307 -22.78 -6.12 -27.49
CA SER A 307 -22.66 -4.79 -28.10
C SER A 307 -23.60 -3.75 -27.46
N LYS A 308 -23.22 -2.46 -27.56
CA LYS A 308 -24.06 -1.34 -27.10
C LYS A 308 -25.38 -1.26 -27.86
N GLN A 309 -25.40 -1.64 -29.14
CA GLN A 309 -26.62 -1.67 -29.95
C GLN A 309 -27.60 -2.78 -29.50
N GLU A 310 -27.10 -3.99 -29.20
CA GLU A 310 -27.91 -5.05 -28.57
C GLU A 310 -28.48 -4.60 -27.23
N ALA A 311 -27.65 -4.00 -26.36
CA ALA A 311 -28.08 -3.51 -25.06
C ALA A 311 -29.22 -2.49 -25.18
N ILE A 312 -29.10 -1.53 -26.11
CA ILE A 312 -30.14 -0.53 -26.41
C ILE A 312 -31.41 -1.21 -26.96
N ASN A 313 -31.27 -2.14 -27.92
CA ASN A 313 -32.41 -2.82 -28.54
C ASN A 313 -33.18 -3.67 -27.53
N GLN A 314 -32.48 -4.47 -26.72
CA GLN A 314 -33.10 -5.31 -25.69
C GLN A 314 -33.72 -4.46 -24.57
N PHE A 315 -33.09 -3.35 -24.18
CA PHE A 315 -33.69 -2.43 -23.19
C PHE A 315 -34.93 -1.73 -23.74
N LYS A 316 -34.95 -1.34 -25.03
CA LYS A 316 -36.16 -0.83 -25.70
C LYS A 316 -37.27 -1.88 -25.70
N GLN A 317 -36.98 -3.13 -26.06
CA GLN A 317 -37.96 -4.24 -26.03
C GLN A 317 -38.52 -4.47 -24.61
N TYR A 318 -37.66 -4.53 -23.59
CA TYR A 318 -38.07 -4.62 -22.18
C TYR A 318 -39.01 -3.48 -21.75
N LEU A 319 -38.79 -2.27 -22.26
CA LEU A 319 -39.66 -1.10 -22.00
C LEU A 319 -40.97 -1.09 -22.80
N GLN A 320 -41.14 -1.89 -23.87
CA GLN A 320 -42.40 -1.93 -24.63
C GLN A 320 -43.59 -2.34 -23.74
N ASN A 321 -43.38 -3.25 -22.79
CA ASN A 321 -44.40 -3.64 -21.81
C ASN A 321 -44.20 -2.97 -20.44
N TYR A 322 -43.90 -1.66 -20.41
CA TYR A 322 -43.70 -0.89 -19.17
C TYR A 322 -44.89 -0.95 -18.19
N ARG A 323 -46.11 -1.26 -18.67
CA ARG A 323 -47.28 -1.46 -17.82
C ARG A 323 -47.14 -2.69 -16.92
N ALA A 324 -46.61 -3.81 -17.44
CA ALA A 324 -46.42 -5.05 -16.69
C ALA A 324 -45.30 -5.00 -15.65
N ILE A 325 -44.21 -4.25 -15.90
CA ILE A 325 -43.04 -4.15 -15.00
C ILE A 325 -43.47 -3.96 -13.53
N PRO A 326 -42.90 -4.69 -12.54
CA PRO A 326 -43.23 -4.51 -11.14
C PRO A 326 -43.05 -3.08 -10.63
N VAL A 327 -43.98 -2.59 -9.81
CA VAL A 327 -43.98 -1.22 -9.26
C VAL A 327 -42.67 -0.89 -8.52
N VAL A 328 -42.08 -1.87 -7.83
CA VAL A 328 -40.76 -1.75 -7.15
C VAL A 328 -39.61 -1.38 -8.10
N LEU A 329 -39.69 -1.77 -9.37
CA LEU A 329 -38.69 -1.46 -10.38
C LEU A 329 -39.00 -0.17 -11.15
N LYS A 330 -40.27 0.11 -11.48
CA LYS A 330 -40.69 1.24 -12.33
C LYS A 330 -40.02 2.56 -11.97
N ASP A 331 -40.05 2.92 -10.69
CA ASP A 331 -39.55 4.21 -10.24
C ASP A 331 -38.01 4.31 -10.29
N PHE A 332 -37.30 3.19 -10.09
CA PHE A 332 -35.85 3.12 -10.26
C PHE A 332 -35.44 3.10 -11.74
N ILE A 333 -36.19 2.40 -12.59
CA ILE A 333 -35.99 2.40 -14.04
C ILE A 333 -36.14 3.83 -14.57
N ARG A 334 -37.29 4.47 -14.31
CA ARG A 334 -37.62 5.82 -14.79
C ARG A 334 -36.62 6.89 -14.31
N LYS A 335 -36.35 6.95 -13.00
CA LYS A 335 -35.57 8.06 -12.41
C LYS A 335 -34.06 7.87 -12.48
N HIS A 336 -33.56 6.68 -12.81
CA HIS A 336 -32.13 6.37 -12.73
C HIS A 336 -31.61 5.56 -13.93
N ILE A 337 -32.24 4.43 -14.26
CA ILE A 337 -31.70 3.56 -15.32
C ILE A 337 -31.84 4.23 -16.69
N ILE A 338 -33.02 4.77 -17.04
CA ILE A 338 -33.24 5.44 -18.33
C ILE A 338 -32.30 6.63 -18.49
N MET A 339 -32.22 7.51 -17.47
CA MET A 339 -31.40 8.73 -17.47
C MET A 339 -29.89 8.47 -17.62
N HIS A 340 -29.41 7.29 -17.22
CA HIS A 340 -27.98 6.98 -17.18
C HIS A 340 -27.63 5.67 -17.90
N PHE A 341 -28.49 5.20 -18.81
CA PHE A 341 -28.32 3.91 -19.48
C PHE A 341 -26.96 3.81 -20.18
N HIS A 342 -26.58 4.85 -20.94
CA HIS A 342 -25.29 4.95 -21.64
C HIS A 342 -24.11 4.64 -20.71
N ARG A 343 -24.09 5.18 -19.49
CA ARG A 343 -23.02 4.97 -18.51
C ARG A 343 -22.90 3.53 -18.03
N TYR A 344 -23.93 2.69 -18.17
CA TYR A 344 -23.77 1.26 -17.85
C TYR A 344 -23.13 0.46 -18.95
N VAL A 345 -23.06 0.98 -20.18
CA VAL A 345 -22.68 0.27 -21.40
C VAL A 345 -21.49 0.88 -22.15
N GLU A 346 -20.81 1.88 -21.58
CA GLU A 346 -19.58 2.45 -22.18
C GLU A 346 -18.47 1.39 -22.37
N HIS A 347 -18.40 0.41 -21.46
CA HIS A 347 -17.51 -0.77 -21.59
C HIS A 347 -17.84 -1.72 -22.75
N LEU A 348 -18.90 -1.47 -23.52
CA LEU A 348 -19.21 -2.21 -24.75
C LEU A 348 -18.66 -1.50 -26.01
N ASP A 349 -18.20 -0.25 -25.88
CA ASP A 349 -17.53 0.49 -26.95
C ASP A 349 -15.99 0.45 -26.80
N ASP A 350 -15.48 0.14 -25.61
CA ASP A 350 -14.06 0.12 -25.29
C ASP A 350 -13.77 -0.92 -24.20
N GLU A 351 -13.03 -1.96 -24.57
CA GLU A 351 -12.71 -3.12 -23.72
C GLU A 351 -11.81 -2.77 -22.52
N ASN A 352 -11.09 -1.63 -22.57
CA ASN A 352 -10.25 -1.17 -21.46
C ASN A 352 -11.09 -0.60 -20.30
N ILE A 353 -12.34 -0.19 -20.57
CA ILE A 353 -13.24 0.36 -19.55
C ILE A 353 -13.76 -0.79 -18.69
N GLU A 354 -13.37 -0.78 -17.42
CA GLU A 354 -13.85 -1.77 -16.46
C GLU A 354 -15.35 -1.62 -16.16
N LYS A 355 -16.10 -2.68 -16.42
CA LYS A 355 -17.54 -2.79 -16.12
C LYS A 355 -17.87 -2.88 -14.62
N THR A 356 -16.85 -3.08 -13.76
CA THR A 356 -17.01 -3.21 -12.31
C THR A 356 -15.87 -2.56 -11.51
N SER A 357 -16.19 -2.13 -10.28
CA SER A 357 -15.26 -1.70 -9.23
C SER A 357 -14.47 -2.84 -8.56
N ASN A 358 -14.63 -4.10 -9.00
CA ASN A 358 -14.10 -5.28 -8.31
C ASN A 358 -12.58 -5.24 -8.05
N LYS A 359 -11.79 -4.60 -8.91
CA LYS A 359 -10.32 -4.45 -8.71
C LYS A 359 -10.01 -3.56 -7.49
N VAL A 360 -10.64 -2.40 -7.36
CA VAL A 360 -10.45 -1.51 -6.20
C VAL A 360 -11.06 -2.09 -4.91
N GLU A 361 -12.18 -2.83 -5.01
CA GLU A 361 -12.74 -3.59 -3.88
C GLU A 361 -11.78 -4.70 -3.38
N ASN A 362 -11.12 -5.41 -4.30
CA ASN A 362 -10.10 -6.42 -3.95
C ASN A 362 -8.87 -5.76 -3.30
N TYR A 363 -8.39 -4.65 -3.87
CA TYR A 363 -7.32 -3.84 -3.29
C TYR A 363 -7.65 -3.39 -1.87
N TYR A 364 -8.87 -2.92 -1.60
CA TYR A 364 -9.34 -2.56 -0.26
C TYR A 364 -9.36 -3.74 0.72
N ARG A 365 -9.78 -4.92 0.25
CA ARG A 365 -9.78 -6.15 1.05
C ARG A 365 -8.37 -6.61 1.45
N GLN A 366 -7.37 -6.35 0.61
CA GLN A 366 -5.98 -6.75 0.83
C GLN A 366 -5.08 -5.68 1.48
N THR A 367 -5.46 -4.41 1.46
CA THR A 367 -4.64 -3.32 2.06
C THR A 367 -5.17 -2.82 3.40
N ASN A 368 -6.49 -2.81 3.66
CA ASN A 368 -7.03 -2.28 4.92
C ASN A 368 -8.40 -2.91 5.29
N PRO A 369 -8.40 -4.08 5.93
CA PRO A 369 -9.61 -4.88 6.13
C PRO A 369 -10.43 -4.36 7.31
N GLU A 370 -11.68 -4.83 7.38
CA GLU A 370 -12.69 -4.45 8.38
C GLU A 370 -12.20 -4.40 9.83
N LYS A 371 -11.33 -5.35 10.21
CA LYS A 371 -10.78 -5.50 11.56
C LYS A 371 -9.82 -4.37 11.95
N ILE A 372 -9.19 -3.71 10.97
CA ILE A 372 -8.03 -2.82 11.17
C ILE A 372 -8.38 -1.37 10.88
N LYS A 373 -9.24 -1.11 9.90
CA LYS A 373 -9.69 0.24 9.49
C LYS A 373 -10.35 1.09 10.60
N LYS A 374 -10.50 0.56 11.82
CA LYS A 374 -11.06 1.21 13.01
C LYS A 374 -10.03 1.53 14.10
N LEU A 375 -8.75 1.13 13.95
CA LEU A 375 -7.75 1.12 15.03
C LEU A 375 -6.78 2.32 15.03
N TYR A 376 -6.80 3.15 13.99
CA TYR A 376 -5.80 4.20 13.78
C TYR A 376 -6.06 5.44 14.65
N LYS A 377 -4.99 6.06 15.16
CA LYS A 377 -5.07 7.27 16.01
C LYS A 377 -4.77 8.59 15.28
N THR A 378 -3.94 8.55 14.24
CA THR A 378 -3.45 9.76 13.54
C THR A 378 -3.51 9.56 12.03
N LYS A 379 -3.64 10.67 11.28
CA LYS A 379 -3.73 10.66 9.81
C LYS A 379 -2.42 10.20 9.15
N ASN A 380 -1.29 10.80 9.52
CA ASN A 380 0.03 10.34 9.08
C ASN A 380 0.27 8.83 9.38
N GLY A 381 -0.17 8.34 10.54
CA GLY A 381 0.01 6.92 10.90
C GLY A 381 -0.79 5.91 10.06
N ILE A 382 -1.96 6.29 9.52
CA ILE A 382 -2.67 5.47 8.53
C ILE A 382 -2.05 5.66 7.14
N LEU A 383 -1.70 6.88 6.73
CA LEU A 383 -1.11 7.15 5.40
C LEU A 383 0.23 6.42 5.24
N THR A 384 1.11 6.46 6.23
CA THR A 384 2.37 5.68 6.26
C THR A 384 2.12 4.18 6.10
N PHE A 385 1.09 3.63 6.77
CA PHE A 385 0.74 2.22 6.60
C PHE A 385 0.20 1.93 5.19
N LEU A 386 -0.69 2.77 4.68
CA LEU A 386 -1.28 2.62 3.35
C LEU A 386 -0.22 2.76 2.24
N ASP A 387 0.81 3.59 2.43
CA ASP A 387 1.91 3.73 1.48
C ASP A 387 2.72 2.43 1.34
N PHE A 388 3.12 1.80 2.45
CA PHE A 388 3.75 0.48 2.38
C PHE A 388 2.84 -0.58 1.75
N GLN A 389 1.53 -0.54 2.04
CA GLN A 389 0.57 -1.47 1.41
C GLN A 389 0.37 -1.19 -0.09
N MET A 390 0.45 0.07 -0.51
CA MET A 390 0.41 0.52 -1.91
C MET A 390 1.65 0.06 -2.67
N GLN A 391 2.85 0.28 -2.12
CA GLN A 391 4.11 -0.25 -2.68
C GLN A 391 4.07 -1.78 -2.78
N ASN A 392 3.63 -2.48 -1.72
CA ASN A 392 3.53 -3.94 -1.73
C ASN A 392 2.51 -4.45 -2.76
N TRP A 393 1.37 -3.77 -2.91
CA TRP A 393 0.42 -4.13 -3.95
C TRP A 393 1.04 -4.00 -5.34
N THR A 394 1.61 -2.84 -5.63
CA THR A 394 2.24 -2.50 -6.92
C THR A 394 3.31 -3.51 -7.29
N GLN A 395 4.24 -3.82 -6.38
CA GLN A 395 5.31 -4.80 -6.60
C GLN A 395 4.81 -6.22 -6.92
N ASN A 396 3.60 -6.60 -6.47
CA ASN A 396 3.04 -7.95 -6.66
C ASN A 396 1.94 -8.04 -7.74
N HIS A 397 1.39 -6.92 -8.20
CA HIS A 397 0.16 -6.89 -9.02
C HIS A 397 0.23 -5.98 -10.25
N ILE A 398 1.31 -5.22 -10.42
CA ILE A 398 1.51 -4.37 -11.61
C ILE A 398 1.48 -5.20 -12.88
N LYS A 399 0.71 -4.73 -13.86
CA LYS A 399 0.69 -5.25 -15.21
C LYS A 399 1.48 -4.31 -16.10
N ILE A 400 2.73 -4.66 -16.35
CA ILE A 400 3.52 -4.08 -17.42
C ILE A 400 2.88 -4.58 -18.74
N LYS A 401 2.56 -3.66 -19.65
CA LYS A 401 2.13 -3.96 -21.02
C LYS A 401 3.34 -4.04 -21.94
#